data_AF-A0AAD3H269-F1
#
_entry.id   AF-A0AAD3H269-F1
#
_cell.length_a   1.000
_cell.length_b   1.000
_cell.length_c   1.000
_cell.angle_alpha   90.00
_cell.angle_beta   90.00
_cell.angle_gamma   90.00
#
_symmetry.space_group_name_H-M   'P 1'
#
loop_
_entity.id
_entity.type
_entity.pdbx_description
1 polymer ?
#
loop_
_entity_poly.entity_id
_entity_poly.type
_entity_poly.pdbx_seq_one_letter_code
_entity_poly.pdbx_strand_id
1 'polypeptide(L)'
;MESNYSGWYSVRDECFYNESELVDRKAPTEAEVEWVAKEKSYFFKLSAMGELLLKMYEEYPEMIAPKSRFLNEVKSFVSGGLRDLSASRTSFKWGVPAPDDEDHVMYVWIDWLANYMSALGYGSDNTENCEKF
;
A
#
# COMPACT_ATOMS: atom_id res chain seq x y z
N MET A 1 1.25 0.23 -15.89
CA MET A 1 2.42 -0.28 -16.61
C MET A 1 2.85 -1.54 -15.89
N GLU A 2 2.71 -2.70 -16.54
CA GLU A 2 3.10 -3.99 -15.98
C GLU A 2 4.62 -4.07 -15.92
N SER A 3 5.20 -4.47 -14.79
CA SER A 3 6.65 -4.62 -14.63
C SER A 3 6.96 -5.93 -13.91
N ASN A 4 8.09 -6.54 -14.28
CA ASN A 4 8.62 -7.70 -13.58
C ASN A 4 9.43 -7.20 -12.39
N TYR A 5 8.99 -7.52 -11.17
CA TYR A 5 9.68 -7.13 -9.95
C TYR A 5 10.35 -8.33 -9.30
N SER A 6 11.53 -8.08 -8.72
CA SER A 6 12.27 -9.06 -7.95
C SER A 6 12.71 -8.46 -6.63
N GLY A 7 12.41 -9.16 -5.53
CA GLY A 7 12.74 -8.71 -4.19
C GLY A 7 12.42 -9.75 -3.14
N TRP A 8 12.77 -9.47 -1.90
CA TRP A 8 12.40 -10.31 -0.76
C TRP A 8 10.93 -10.07 -0.45
N TYR A 9 10.11 -11.11 -0.49
CA TYR A 9 8.67 -11.02 -0.32
C TYR A 9 8.25 -11.76 0.93
N SER A 10 7.46 -11.14 1.79
CA SER A 10 6.78 -11.84 2.87
C SER A 10 5.34 -12.16 2.48
N VAL A 11 4.97 -13.44 2.55
CA VAL A 11 3.59 -13.89 2.37
C VAL A 11 2.70 -13.41 3.51
N ARG A 12 3.22 -13.32 4.74
CA ARG A 12 2.43 -12.96 5.92
C ARG A 12 2.05 -11.48 5.91
N ASP A 13 3.05 -10.63 5.66
CA ASP A 13 2.84 -9.19 5.65
C ASP A 13 2.34 -8.69 4.30
N GLU A 14 2.38 -9.58 3.30
CA GLU A 14 2.03 -9.26 1.93
C GLU A 14 2.81 -8.01 1.49
N CYS A 15 4.13 -8.07 1.56
CA CYS A 15 4.96 -6.92 1.25
C CYS A 15 6.32 -7.32 0.72
N PHE A 16 6.86 -6.49 -0.18
CA PHE A 16 8.23 -6.60 -0.64
C PHE A 16 9.16 -5.76 0.24
N TYR A 17 10.24 -6.38 0.69
CA TYR A 17 11.32 -5.81 1.47
C TYR A 17 12.61 -5.75 0.64
N ASN A 18 13.41 -4.73 0.91
CA ASN A 18 14.79 -4.68 0.44
C ASN A 18 15.70 -5.49 1.34
N GLU A 19 16.83 -5.93 0.82
CA GLU A 19 17.84 -6.64 1.61
C GLU A 19 18.34 -5.79 2.80
N SER A 20 18.39 -4.47 2.65
CA SER A 20 18.75 -3.53 3.73
C SER A 20 17.70 -3.43 4.86
N GLU A 21 16.46 -3.82 4.59
CA GLU A 21 15.36 -3.80 5.57
C GLU A 21 15.24 -5.15 6.30
N LEU A 22 15.98 -6.18 5.87
CA LEU A 22 15.93 -7.49 6.51
C LEU A 22 16.77 -7.52 7.78
N VAL A 23 16.20 -8.09 8.83
CA VAL A 23 16.91 -8.42 10.08
C VAL A 23 17.00 -9.94 10.14
N ASP A 24 18.22 -10.48 10.13
CA ASP A 24 18.47 -11.94 10.12
C ASP A 24 17.70 -12.72 9.04
N ARG A 25 17.61 -12.15 7.83
CA ARG A 25 16.83 -12.69 6.69
C ARG A 25 15.33 -12.82 6.97
N LYS A 26 14.78 -11.96 7.83
CA LYS A 26 13.35 -11.80 8.08
C LYS A 26 12.93 -10.35 7.89
N ALA A 27 11.63 -10.13 7.67
CA ALA A 27 11.06 -8.80 7.67
C ALA A 27 11.23 -8.13 9.05
N PRO A 28 11.21 -6.78 9.16
CA PRO A 28 11.24 -6.06 10.43
C PRO A 28 10.15 -6.47 11.43
N THR A 29 9.08 -7.07 10.92
CA THR A 29 7.92 -7.63 11.64
C THR A 29 8.16 -9.07 12.13
N GLU A 30 9.35 -9.62 11.92
CA GLU A 30 9.74 -11.03 12.12
C GLU A 30 9.10 -12.03 11.14
N ALA A 31 8.44 -11.56 10.08
CA ALA A 31 7.88 -12.45 9.06
C ALA A 31 8.98 -13.12 8.23
N GLU A 32 8.74 -14.37 7.82
CA GLU A 32 9.60 -15.03 6.84
C GLU A 32 9.50 -14.32 5.49
N VAL A 33 10.65 -14.21 4.82
CA VAL A 33 10.76 -13.62 3.49
C VAL A 33 11.40 -14.62 2.53
N GLU A 34 10.89 -14.66 1.31
CA GLU A 34 11.41 -15.48 0.22
C GLU A 34 11.84 -14.58 -0.94
N TRP A 35 12.93 -14.93 -1.61
CA TRP A 35 13.34 -14.19 -2.79
C TRP A 35 12.43 -14.55 -3.96
N VAL A 36 11.57 -13.62 -4.35
CA VAL A 36 10.70 -13.78 -5.52
C VAL A 36 11.39 -13.12 -6.69
N ALA A 37 11.83 -13.93 -7.65
CA ALA A 37 12.40 -13.45 -8.90
C ALA A 37 11.30 -13.48 -9.98
N LYS A 38 10.69 -12.33 -10.27
CA LYS A 38 9.76 -12.08 -11.40
C LYS A 38 8.30 -12.45 -11.14
N GLU A 39 7.66 -11.74 -10.22
CA GLU A 39 6.20 -11.59 -10.30
C GLU A 39 5.85 -10.38 -11.19
N LYS A 40 4.90 -10.60 -12.09
CA LYS A 40 4.22 -9.53 -12.83
C LYS A 40 3.31 -8.80 -11.86
N SER A 41 3.52 -7.50 -11.72
CA SER A 41 2.66 -6.66 -10.89
C SER A 41 2.46 -5.28 -11.51
N TYR A 42 1.26 -4.74 -11.33
CA TYR A 42 0.97 -3.31 -11.44
C TYR A 42 1.51 -2.58 -10.22
N PHE A 43 2.10 -1.40 -10.46
CA PHE A 43 2.67 -0.56 -9.43
C PHE A 43 1.88 0.73 -9.28
N PHE A 44 1.57 1.07 -8.03
CA PHE A 44 1.10 2.38 -7.64
C PHE A 44 2.30 3.33 -7.49
N LYS A 45 2.25 4.48 -8.16
CA LYS A 45 3.36 5.44 -8.23
C LYS A 45 3.49 6.30 -6.97
N LEU A 46 3.66 5.64 -5.83
CA LEU A 46 3.79 6.28 -4.52
C LEU A 46 5.04 7.17 -4.44
N SER A 47 6.08 6.86 -5.21
CA SER A 47 7.28 7.71 -5.30
C SER A 47 6.97 9.16 -5.71
N ALA A 48 5.97 9.36 -6.56
CA ALA A 48 5.55 10.70 -7.01
C ALA A 48 4.73 11.46 -5.95
N MET A 49 4.26 10.80 -4.91
CA MET A 49 3.42 11.42 -3.88
C MET A 49 4.20 11.96 -2.68
N GLY A 50 5.50 11.70 -2.59
CA GLY A 50 6.31 12.08 -1.42
C GLY A 50 6.23 13.57 -1.09
N GLU A 51 6.50 14.44 -2.06
CA GLU A 51 6.44 15.91 -1.86
C GLU A 51 5.02 16.39 -1.50
N LEU A 52 4.00 15.81 -2.15
CA LEU A 52 2.61 16.15 -1.89
C LEU A 52 2.20 15.79 -0.45
N LEU A 53 2.60 14.61 0.02
CA LEU A 53 2.32 14.14 1.38
C LEU A 53 3.02 15.00 2.43
N LEU A 54 4.30 15.36 2.22
CA LEU A 54 5.02 16.25 3.13
C LEU A 54 4.33 17.61 3.24
N LYS A 55 3.92 18.20 2.12
CA LYS A 55 3.16 19.45 2.11
C LYS A 55 1.82 19.33 2.85
N MET A 56 1.08 18.24 2.62
CA MET A 56 -0.17 17.99 3.35
C MET A 56 0.03 17.90 4.87
N TYR A 57 1.11 17.27 5.34
CA TYR A 57 1.41 17.17 6.77
C TYR A 57 1.90 18.49 7.40
N GLU A 58 2.29 19.47 6.59
CA GLU A 58 2.56 20.85 7.04
C GLU A 58 1.30 21.69 7.07
N GLU A 59 0.44 21.56 6.04
CA GLU A 59 -0.80 22.33 5.91
C GLU A 59 -1.89 21.86 6.89
N TYR A 60 -1.93 20.55 7.21
CA TYR A 60 -2.92 19.95 8.09
C TYR A 60 -2.27 19.13 9.22
N PRO A 61 -1.64 19.78 10.22
CA PRO A 61 -0.91 19.09 11.29
C PRO A 61 -1.83 18.31 12.26
N GLU A 62 -3.15 18.46 12.14
CA GLU A 62 -4.17 17.73 12.92
C GLU A 62 -4.58 16.40 12.26
N MET A 63 -4.15 16.14 11.03
CA MET A 63 -4.56 14.96 10.26
C MET A 63 -4.10 13.64 10.89
N ILE A 64 -2.97 13.65 11.61
CA ILE A 64 -2.41 12.47 12.28
C ILE A 64 -2.30 12.78 13.78
N ALA A 65 -2.97 11.97 14.60
CA ALA A 65 -2.92 12.03 16.05
C ALA A 65 -2.41 10.70 16.62
N PRO A 66 -1.59 10.70 17.69
CA PRO A 66 -1.11 11.87 18.45
C PRO A 66 0.06 12.62 17.76
N LYS A 67 0.06 13.95 17.88
CA LYS A 67 0.95 14.88 17.14
C LYS A 67 2.46 14.66 17.35
N SER A 68 2.89 14.07 18.47
CA SER A 68 4.30 14.15 18.89
C SER A 68 5.19 13.08 18.26
N ARG A 69 4.80 11.81 18.32
CA ARG A 69 5.66 10.70 17.90
C ARG A 69 5.30 10.19 16.50
N PHE A 70 4.02 9.89 16.28
CA PHE A 70 3.55 9.30 15.04
C PHE A 70 3.76 10.23 13.83
N LEU A 71 3.40 11.51 13.95
CA LEU A 71 3.58 12.47 12.86
C LEU A 71 5.07 12.64 12.49
N ASN A 72 5.96 12.64 13.48
CA ASN A 72 7.40 12.77 13.24
C ASN A 72 8.02 11.52 12.61
N GLU A 73 7.57 10.33 13.03
CA GLU A 73 7.98 9.05 12.42
C GLU A 73 7.51 8.97 10.96
N VAL A 74 6.24 9.31 10.68
CA VAL A 74 5.68 9.33 9.32
C VAL A 74 6.39 10.37 8.44
N LYS A 75 6.61 11.60 8.95
CA LYS A 75 7.36 12.63 8.22
C LYS A 75 8.79 12.19 7.92
N SER A 76 9.46 11.53 8.86
CA SER A 76 10.82 11.01 8.67
C SER A 76 10.87 9.90 7.62
N PHE A 77 9.88 8.99 7.65
CA PHE A 77 9.74 7.92 6.66
C PHE A 77 9.52 8.49 5.24
N VAL A 78 8.56 9.40 5.08
CA VAL A 78 8.28 10.01 3.77
C VAL A 78 9.45 10.86 3.27
N SER A 79 10.13 11.59 4.17
CA SER A 79 11.34 12.35 3.84
C SER A 79 12.51 11.47 3.41
N GLY A 80 12.54 10.20 3.83
CA GLY A 80 13.52 9.21 3.40
C GLY A 80 13.38 8.76 1.94
N GLY A 81 12.31 9.18 1.27
CA GLY A 81 12.01 8.85 -0.12
C GLY A 81 11.06 7.65 -0.21
N LEU A 82 9.96 7.84 -0.96
CA LEU A 82 8.97 6.80 -1.21
C LEU A 82 9.29 6.03 -2.48
N ARG A 83 8.96 4.75 -2.49
CA ARG A 83 9.09 3.87 -3.65
C ARG A 83 7.73 3.46 -4.15
N ASP A 84 7.67 3.08 -5.41
CA ASP A 84 6.43 2.58 -6.01
C ASP A 84 6.01 1.28 -5.31
N LEU A 85 4.71 1.19 -5.03
CA LEU A 85 4.13 0.12 -4.23
C LEU A 85 3.44 -0.89 -5.15
N SER A 86 3.68 -2.19 -4.94
CA SER A 86 2.99 -3.25 -5.67
C SER A 86 1.49 -3.21 -5.37
N ALA A 87 0.66 -3.19 -6.41
CA ALA A 87 -0.79 -3.00 -6.36
C ALA A 87 -1.59 -4.23 -6.83
N SER A 88 -0.94 -5.26 -7.36
CA SER A 88 -1.61 -6.48 -7.85
C SER A 88 -0.76 -7.74 -7.69
N ARG A 89 -1.34 -8.91 -7.93
CA ARG A 89 -0.66 -10.22 -7.91
C ARG A 89 -1.29 -11.16 -8.94
N THR A 90 -0.53 -12.17 -9.36
CA THR A 90 -1.02 -13.22 -10.29
C THR A 90 -0.99 -14.63 -9.69
N SER A 91 -0.53 -14.77 -8.44
CA SER A 91 -0.25 -16.06 -7.79
C SER A 91 -1.50 -16.80 -7.31
N PHE A 92 -2.64 -16.15 -7.15
CA PHE A 92 -3.91 -16.77 -6.76
C PHE A 92 -5.12 -15.95 -7.24
N LYS A 93 -6.30 -16.59 -7.33
CA LYS A 93 -7.54 -16.00 -7.88
C LYS A 93 -8.52 -15.45 -6.84
N TRP A 94 -8.26 -15.63 -5.55
CA TRP A 94 -9.16 -15.19 -4.48
C TRP A 94 -8.92 -13.71 -4.11
N GLY A 95 -9.76 -12.82 -4.61
CA GLY A 95 -9.76 -11.39 -4.29
C GLY A 95 -10.50 -10.58 -5.35
N VAL A 96 -10.32 -9.25 -5.33
CA VAL A 96 -10.93 -8.35 -6.32
C VAL A 96 -10.07 -8.36 -7.59
N PRO A 97 -10.61 -8.70 -8.78
CA PRO A 97 -9.84 -8.67 -10.03
C PRO A 97 -9.48 -7.23 -10.41
N ALA A 98 -8.32 -7.04 -11.03
CA ALA A 98 -7.92 -5.75 -11.54
C ALA A 98 -8.84 -5.33 -12.71
N PRO A 99 -9.21 -4.04 -12.79
CA PRO A 99 -9.96 -3.54 -13.94
C PRO A 99 -9.12 -3.76 -15.21
N ASP A 100 -9.72 -4.40 -16.20
CA ASP A 100 -9.13 -4.74 -17.51
C ASP A 100 -8.08 -5.88 -17.52
N ASP A 101 -7.83 -6.57 -16.39
CA ASP A 101 -6.95 -7.75 -16.33
C ASP A 101 -7.39 -8.74 -15.23
N GLU A 102 -8.14 -9.78 -15.61
CA GLU A 102 -8.66 -10.80 -14.68
C GLU A 102 -7.59 -11.78 -14.15
N ASP A 103 -6.41 -11.84 -14.77
CA ASP A 103 -5.31 -12.64 -14.26
C ASP A 103 -4.61 -11.96 -13.06
N HIS A 104 -4.83 -10.65 -12.91
CA HIS A 104 -4.35 -9.88 -11.77
C HIS A 104 -5.43 -9.70 -10.70
N VAL A 105 -5.08 -10.02 -9.47
CA VAL A 105 -5.88 -9.74 -8.27
C VAL A 105 -5.29 -8.55 -7.52
N MET A 106 -6.15 -7.60 -7.16
CA MET A 106 -5.80 -6.39 -6.41
C MET A 106 -5.22 -6.73 -5.04
N TYR A 107 -4.22 -5.97 -4.64
CA TYR A 107 -3.51 -6.19 -3.38
C TYR A 107 -4.34 -5.78 -2.16
N VAL A 108 -4.16 -6.48 -1.03
CA VAL A 108 -4.98 -6.32 0.20
C VAL A 108 -5.10 -4.88 0.69
N TRP A 109 -4.05 -4.07 0.59
CA TRP A 109 -4.07 -2.69 1.09
C TRP A 109 -5.04 -1.82 0.30
N ILE A 110 -5.26 -2.09 -1.00
CA ILE A 110 -6.26 -1.36 -1.80
C ILE A 110 -7.66 -1.78 -1.37
N ASP A 111 -7.89 -3.09 -1.31
CA ASP A 111 -9.18 -3.67 -0.95
C ASP A 111 -9.63 -3.20 0.45
N TRP A 112 -8.74 -3.26 1.44
CA TRP A 112 -9.05 -2.85 2.80
C TRP A 112 -9.26 -1.33 2.94
N LEU A 113 -8.51 -0.50 2.22
CA LEU A 113 -8.71 0.95 2.26
C LEU A 113 -9.98 1.38 1.51
N ALA A 114 -10.34 0.67 0.44
CA ALA A 114 -11.57 0.93 -0.31
C ALA A 114 -12.84 0.70 0.53
N ASN A 115 -12.77 -0.08 1.61
CA ASN A 115 -13.90 -0.30 2.52
C ASN A 115 -14.44 1.01 3.13
N TYR A 116 -13.58 1.97 3.46
CA TYR A 116 -14.03 3.24 4.02
C TYR A 116 -14.91 4.03 3.05
N MET A 117 -14.57 4.00 1.76
CA MET A 117 -15.36 4.67 0.71
C MET A 117 -16.61 3.85 0.37
N SER A 118 -16.47 2.53 0.30
CA SER A 118 -17.57 1.61 -0.05
C SER A 118 -18.68 1.65 1.01
N ALA A 119 -18.33 1.75 2.29
CA ALA A 119 -19.30 1.89 3.38
C ALA A 119 -20.17 3.15 3.27
N LEU A 120 -19.65 4.21 2.63
CA LEU A 120 -20.35 5.46 2.36
C LEU A 120 -21.18 5.41 1.07
N GLY A 121 -21.11 4.31 0.31
CA GLY A 121 -21.87 4.12 -0.93
C GLY A 121 -21.10 4.47 -2.21
N TYR A 122 -19.78 4.67 -2.13
CA TYR A 122 -18.95 4.94 -3.31
C TYR A 122 -19.09 3.83 -4.37
N GLY A 123 -19.45 4.21 -5.60
CA GLY A 123 -19.70 3.26 -6.69
C GLY A 123 -21.11 2.66 -6.71
N SER A 124 -22.01 3.09 -5.83
CA SER A 124 -23.42 2.67 -5.79
C SER A 124 -24.38 3.86 -5.88
N ASP A 125 -25.64 3.61 -6.25
CA ASP A 125 -26.69 4.63 -6.23
C ASP A 125 -27.22 4.93 -4.81
N ASN A 126 -26.73 4.19 -3.79
CA ASN A 126 -27.18 4.33 -2.40
C ASN A 126 -26.16 5.09 -1.55
N THR A 127 -26.41 6.39 -1.36
CA THR A 127 -25.55 7.30 -0.58
C THR A 127 -26.07 7.58 0.84
N GLU A 128 -26.99 6.76 1.37
CA GLU A 128 -27.63 7.02 2.68
C GLU A 128 -26.63 7.18 3.83
N ASN A 129 -25.45 6.58 3.73
CA ASN A 129 -24.41 6.66 4.76
C ASN A 129 -23.52 7.91 4.61
N CYS A 130 -23.34 8.47 3.41
CA CYS A 130 -22.66 9.75 3.21
C CYS A 130 -23.37 10.90 3.94
N GLU A 131 -24.69 10.86 4.04
CA GLU A 131 -25.47 11.93 4.69
C GLU A 131 -25.53 11.79 6.22
N LYS A 132 -25.24 10.58 6.74
CA LYS A 132 -25.33 10.26 8.17
C LYS A 132 -24.04 10.53 8.94
N PHE A 133 -22.88 10.61 8.27
CA PHE A 133 -21.55 10.78 8.86
C PHE A 133 -20.88 12.05 8.34
#